data_AF-A0A6B2G614-F1
#
_entry.id   AF-A0A6B2G614-F1
#
_cell.length_a   1.000
_cell.length_b   1.000
_cell.length_c   1.000
_cell.angle_alpha   90.00
_cell.angle_beta   90.00
_cell.angle_gamma   90.00
#
_symmetry.space_group_name_H-M   'P 1'
#
loop_
_entity.id
_entity.type
_entity.pdbx_description
1 polymer ?
#
loop_
_entity_poly.entity_id
_entity_poly.type
_entity_poly.pdbx_seq_one_letter_code
_entity_poly.pdbx_strand_id
1 'polypeptide(L)'
;DRNFPGTQEEFDEKLKHSTTLYVGNLSFYSEETQIYTLFNFIGPVKNVIIGLNRYDKTPCGFCFVEYYERCHADNAVKYFSGCVLDGRSMSVDVDAGFSEGREFGRGKLGGQIMDEKKTAFDEERGGYNKFVKIN
;
A
#
# COMPACT_ATOMS: atom_id res chain seq x y z
N ASP A 1 10.63 3.20 -5.34
CA ASP A 1 10.84 1.74 -5.32
C ASP A 1 12.34 1.46 -5.46
N ARG A 2 12.97 0.68 -4.57
CA ARG A 2 14.42 0.38 -4.65
C ARG A 2 14.81 -0.53 -5.82
N ASN A 3 13.83 -1.15 -6.48
CA ASN A 3 14.03 -2.04 -7.63
C ASN A 3 13.65 -1.38 -8.95
N PHE A 4 13.50 -0.05 -8.99
CA PHE A 4 13.24 0.64 -10.25
C PHE A 4 14.47 0.47 -11.17
N PRO A 5 14.31 -0.04 -12.42
CA PRO A 5 15.44 -0.37 -13.29
C PRO A 5 16.08 0.85 -13.97
N GLY A 6 15.42 2.00 -13.96
CA GLY A 6 15.86 3.23 -14.61
C GLY A 6 16.65 4.18 -13.71
N THR A 7 16.97 5.36 -14.23
CA THR A 7 17.65 6.43 -13.49
C THR A 7 16.72 7.09 -12.47
N GLN A 8 17.29 7.90 -11.55
CA GLN A 8 16.50 8.69 -10.60
C GLN A 8 15.61 9.71 -11.33
N GLU A 9 16.11 10.36 -12.38
CA GLU A 9 15.33 11.31 -13.18
C GLU A 9 14.13 10.64 -13.87
N GLU A 10 14.33 9.43 -14.42
CA GLU A 10 13.24 8.64 -15.02
C GLU A 10 12.20 8.21 -13.97
N PHE A 11 12.64 7.91 -12.74
CA PHE A 11 11.75 7.58 -11.64
C PHE A 11 10.91 8.78 -11.22
N ASP A 12 11.53 9.96 -11.10
CA ASP A 12 10.86 11.20 -10.71
C ASP A 12 9.85 11.65 -11.78
N GLU A 13 10.20 11.54 -13.07
CA GLU A 13 9.27 11.81 -14.17
C GLU A 13 8.11 10.82 -14.19
N LYS A 14 8.35 9.53 -13.89
CA LYS A 14 7.24 8.58 -13.70
C LYS A 14 6.33 8.97 -12.54
N LEU A 15 6.88 9.35 -11.39
CA LEU A 15 6.09 9.80 -10.25
C LEU A 15 5.27 11.05 -10.57
N LYS A 16 5.78 11.96 -11.41
CA LYS A 16 5.09 13.18 -11.82
C LYS A 16 3.90 12.97 -12.75
N HIS A 17 3.87 11.84 -13.47
CA HIS A 17 2.80 11.53 -14.42
C HIS A 17 1.96 10.31 -14.06
N SER A 18 2.36 9.53 -13.06
CA SER A 18 1.65 8.32 -12.65
C SER A 18 0.23 8.59 -12.13
N THR A 19 -0.67 7.65 -12.40
CA THR A 19 -2.03 7.59 -11.83
C THR A 19 -2.17 6.50 -10.77
N THR A 20 -1.05 5.84 -10.41
CA THR A 20 -1.00 4.78 -9.41
C THR A 20 -0.62 5.35 -8.05
N LEU A 21 -1.32 4.90 -7.02
CA LEU A 21 -1.04 5.18 -5.63
C LEU A 21 -0.59 3.92 -4.91
N TYR A 22 0.36 4.07 -4.01
CA TYR A 22 0.60 3.11 -2.94
C TYR A 22 -0.22 3.53 -1.72
N VAL A 23 -0.99 2.59 -1.16
CA VAL A 23 -1.79 2.80 0.05
C VAL A 23 -1.27 1.86 1.14
N GLY A 24 -0.64 2.45 2.15
CA GLY A 24 -0.01 1.74 3.26
C GLY A 24 -0.75 1.91 4.58
N ASN A 25 -0.23 1.24 5.60
CA ASN A 25 -0.77 1.23 6.97
C ASN A 25 -2.24 0.75 7.10
N LEU A 26 -2.76 -0.01 6.13
CA LEU A 26 -4.10 -0.61 6.17
C LEU A 26 -4.22 -1.72 7.23
N SER A 27 -5.42 -2.08 7.62
CA SER A 27 -5.63 -3.29 8.43
C SER A 27 -5.36 -4.54 7.58
N PHE A 28 -4.99 -5.66 8.20
CA PHE A 28 -4.97 -6.94 7.48
C PHE A 28 -6.37 -7.41 7.08
N TYR A 29 -7.41 -6.80 7.66
CA TYR A 29 -8.81 -7.09 7.39
C TYR A 29 -9.48 -6.12 6.41
N SER A 30 -8.79 -5.07 5.95
CA SER A 30 -9.35 -4.13 4.97
C SER A 30 -9.57 -4.82 3.63
N GLU A 31 -10.81 -4.85 3.17
CA GLU A 31 -11.21 -5.52 1.94
C GLU A 31 -11.04 -4.63 0.70
N GLU A 32 -10.83 -5.27 -0.45
CA GLU A 32 -10.73 -4.59 -1.75
C GLU A 32 -11.97 -3.75 -2.07
N THR A 33 -13.16 -4.26 -1.75
CA THR A 33 -14.44 -3.58 -1.98
C THR A 33 -14.56 -2.29 -1.19
N GLN A 34 -14.09 -2.27 0.06
CA GLN A 34 -14.07 -1.09 0.93
C GLN A 34 -13.10 -0.05 0.37
N ILE A 35 -11.90 -0.47 -0.03
CA ILE A 35 -10.88 0.40 -0.62
C ILE A 35 -11.39 0.99 -1.95
N TYR A 36 -11.94 0.15 -2.84
CA TYR A 36 -12.51 0.58 -4.11
C TYR A 36 -13.60 1.64 -3.87
N THR A 37 -14.54 1.37 -2.97
CA THR A 37 -15.64 2.29 -2.67
C THR A 37 -15.13 3.63 -2.13
N LEU A 38 -14.18 3.60 -1.19
CA LEU A 38 -13.59 4.81 -0.62
C LEU A 38 -12.87 5.64 -1.69
N PHE A 39 -12.02 5.01 -2.50
CA PHE A 39 -11.24 5.71 -3.52
C PHE A 39 -12.12 6.23 -4.67
N ASN A 40 -13.25 5.57 -4.95
CA ASN A 40 -14.19 6.02 -5.97
C ASN A 40 -14.90 7.35 -5.63
N PHE A 41 -14.85 7.82 -4.38
CA PHE A 41 -15.33 9.17 -4.02
C PHE A 41 -14.49 10.30 -4.62
N ILE A 42 -13.21 10.06 -4.93
CA ILE A 42 -12.33 11.06 -5.53
C ILE A 42 -12.50 11.10 -7.05
N GLY A 43 -12.68 9.92 -7.66
CA GLY A 43 -12.90 9.77 -9.09
C GLY A 43 -12.89 8.30 -9.52
N PRO A 44 -13.13 8.00 -10.80
CA PRO A 44 -13.23 6.63 -11.29
C PRO A 44 -11.94 5.83 -11.05
N VAL A 45 -12.06 4.75 -10.27
CA VAL A 45 -10.96 3.81 -10.01
C VAL A 45 -10.87 2.81 -11.15
N LYS A 46 -9.68 2.69 -11.74
CA LYS A 46 -9.35 1.74 -12.81
C LYS A 46 -9.06 0.35 -12.25
N ASN A 47 -8.30 0.27 -11.16
CA ASN A 47 -7.93 -1.00 -10.55
C ASN A 47 -7.56 -0.84 -9.07
N VAL A 48 -7.76 -1.89 -8.28
CA VAL A 48 -7.23 -2.02 -6.92
C VAL A 48 -6.45 -3.33 -6.87
N ILE A 49 -5.20 -3.28 -6.41
CA ILE A 49 -4.35 -4.46 -6.27
C ILE A 49 -3.99 -4.64 -4.80
N ILE A 50 -4.55 -5.66 -4.15
CA ILE A 50 -4.27 -5.95 -2.74
C ILE A 50 -2.84 -6.46 -2.58
N GLY A 51 -2.12 -5.88 -1.63
CA GLY A 51 -0.79 -6.30 -1.22
C GLY A 51 -0.88 -7.57 -0.39
N LEU A 52 -0.24 -8.64 -0.86
CA LEU A 52 -0.26 -9.96 -0.27
C LEU A 52 1.10 -10.34 0.31
N ASN A 53 1.08 -11.17 1.35
CA ASN A 53 2.26 -11.88 1.78
C ASN A 53 2.72 -12.83 0.66
N ARG A 54 4.01 -12.79 0.34
CA ARG A 54 4.62 -13.57 -0.73
C ARG A 54 4.41 -15.08 -0.60
N TYR A 55 4.35 -15.60 0.63
CA TYR A 55 4.34 -17.03 0.90
C TYR A 55 2.93 -17.58 1.09
N ASP A 56 2.19 -17.06 2.06
CA ASP A 56 0.85 -17.57 2.41
C ASP A 56 -0.29 -16.90 1.62
N LYS A 57 0.02 -15.88 0.81
CA LYS A 57 -0.92 -15.15 -0.04
C LYS A 57 -2.06 -14.45 0.71
N THR A 58 -1.86 -14.16 1.99
CA THR A 58 -2.82 -13.38 2.78
C THR A 58 -2.58 -11.87 2.64
N PRO A 59 -3.61 -11.01 2.80
CA PRO A 59 -3.42 -9.56 2.81
C PRO A 59 -2.41 -9.13 3.87
N CYS A 60 -1.49 -8.24 3.50
CA CYS A 60 -0.43 -7.78 4.39
C CYS A 60 -0.44 -6.27 4.62
N GLY A 61 -1.62 -5.64 4.54
CA GLY A 61 -1.86 -4.27 5.01
C GLY A 61 -1.29 -3.18 4.11
N PHE A 62 -1.28 -3.42 2.79
CA PHE A 62 -1.11 -2.37 1.80
C PHE A 62 -1.87 -2.74 0.53
N CYS A 63 -2.08 -1.78 -0.37
CA CYS A 63 -2.55 -2.05 -1.72
C CYS A 63 -2.00 -1.01 -2.69
N PHE A 64 -2.27 -1.22 -3.97
CA PHE A 64 -2.17 -0.19 -4.99
C PHE A 64 -3.56 0.20 -5.48
N VAL A 65 -3.75 1.49 -5.76
CA VAL A 65 -4.95 2.00 -6.40
C VAL A 65 -4.54 2.70 -7.69
N GLU A 66 -5.12 2.30 -8.82
CA GLU A 66 -4.94 2.99 -10.10
C GLU A 66 -6.17 3.82 -10.42
N TYR A 67 -5.99 5.11 -10.66
CA TYR A 67 -7.00 5.96 -11.27
C TYR A 67 -6.85 5.99 -12.80
N TYR A 68 -7.92 6.37 -13.49
CA TYR A 68 -7.86 6.71 -14.91
C TYR A 68 -7.15 8.03 -15.17
N GLU A 69 -7.25 8.99 -14.25
CA GLU A 69 -6.70 10.33 -14.41
C GLU A 69 -5.76 10.72 -13.27
N ARG A 70 -4.75 11.50 -13.62
CA ARG A 70 -3.72 11.97 -12.69
C ARG A 70 -4.28 12.85 -11.57
N CYS A 71 -5.22 13.74 -11.89
CA CYS A 71 -5.81 14.66 -10.93
C CYS A 71 -6.50 13.93 -9.77
N HIS A 72 -7.10 12.77 -10.01
CA HIS A 72 -7.72 11.94 -8.98
C HIS A 72 -6.66 11.32 -8.05
N ALA A 73 -5.52 10.88 -8.59
CA ALA A 73 -4.41 10.39 -7.79
C ALA A 73 -3.87 11.48 -6.85
N ASP A 74 -3.62 12.68 -7.37
CA ASP A 74 -3.15 13.83 -6.57
C ASP A 74 -4.16 14.23 -5.48
N ASN A 75 -5.45 14.25 -5.82
CA ASN A 75 -6.51 14.55 -4.85
C ASN A 75 -6.63 13.48 -3.76
N ALA A 76 -6.51 12.19 -4.11
CA ALA A 76 -6.58 11.12 -3.13
C ALA A 76 -5.40 11.17 -2.14
N VAL A 77 -4.19 11.50 -2.61
CA VAL A 77 -3.06 11.77 -1.71
C VAL A 77 -3.39 12.92 -0.75
N LYS A 78 -3.91 14.04 -1.29
CA LYS A 78 -4.24 15.23 -0.50
C LYS A 78 -5.32 14.98 0.55
N TYR A 79 -6.38 14.24 0.21
CA TYR A 79 -7.56 14.12 1.04
C TYR A 79 -7.61 12.85 1.88
N PHE A 80 -6.97 11.75 1.45
CA PHE A 80 -7.05 10.48 2.17
C PHE A 80 -5.78 10.09 2.93
N SER A 81 -4.62 10.66 2.61
CA SER A 81 -3.44 10.43 3.43
C SER A 81 -3.68 10.97 4.86
N GLY A 82 -3.50 10.10 5.86
CA GLY A 82 -3.79 10.38 7.26
C GLY A 82 -5.23 10.12 7.71
N CYS A 83 -6.18 9.94 6.78
CA CYS A 83 -7.55 9.55 7.12
C CYS A 83 -7.59 8.15 7.74
N VAL A 84 -8.63 7.85 8.51
CA VAL A 84 -8.77 6.56 9.21
C VAL A 84 -9.65 5.61 8.41
N LEU A 85 -9.14 4.39 8.16
CA LEU A 85 -9.87 3.25 7.62
C LEU A 85 -9.64 2.05 8.53
N ASP A 86 -10.71 1.37 8.94
CA ASP A 86 -10.69 0.20 9.84
C ASP A 86 -9.79 0.40 11.07
N GLY A 87 -9.92 1.55 11.74
CA GLY A 87 -9.16 1.88 12.96
C GLY A 87 -7.77 2.46 12.71
N ARG A 88 -7.30 2.56 11.46
CA ARG A 88 -5.92 2.94 11.13
C ARG A 88 -5.82 4.15 10.23
N SER A 89 -4.90 5.06 10.55
CA SER A 89 -4.50 6.12 9.63
C SER A 89 -3.78 5.55 8.42
N MET A 90 -4.40 5.61 7.25
CA MET A 90 -3.80 5.18 5.98
C MET A 90 -2.71 6.16 5.51
N SER A 91 -1.64 5.63 4.93
CA SER A 91 -0.66 6.43 4.19
C SER A 91 -0.98 6.32 2.71
N VAL A 92 -1.11 7.43 2.01
CA VAL A 92 -1.37 7.44 0.57
C VAL A 92 -0.28 8.24 -0.12
N ASP A 93 0.44 7.59 -1.03
CA ASP A 93 1.59 8.17 -1.73
C ASP A 93 1.49 7.88 -3.22
N VAL A 94 1.89 8.82 -4.08
CA VAL A 94 2.03 8.55 -5.51
C VAL A 94 3.12 7.51 -5.72
N ASP A 95 2.83 6.54 -6.58
CA ASP A 95 3.74 5.45 -6.89
C ASP A 95 4.07 5.45 -8.38
N ALA A 96 5.27 5.02 -8.77
CA ALA A 96 5.77 5.10 -10.15
C ALA A 96 5.08 4.16 -11.15
N GLY A 97 4.06 3.41 -10.71
CA GLY A 97 3.23 2.54 -11.55
C GLY A 97 3.33 1.08 -11.12
N PHE A 98 2.23 0.34 -11.23
CA PHE A 98 2.19 -1.06 -10.86
C PHE A 98 2.94 -1.95 -11.88
N SER A 99 3.59 -3.00 -11.38
CA SER A 99 4.15 -4.08 -12.19
C SER A 99 3.98 -5.39 -11.43
N GLU A 100 3.82 -6.50 -12.15
CA GLU A 100 3.67 -7.83 -11.56
C GLU A 100 4.80 -8.15 -10.56
N GLY A 101 4.44 -8.79 -9.46
CA GLY A 101 5.30 -9.11 -8.33
C GLY A 101 5.37 -8.00 -7.27
N ARG A 102 4.89 -6.77 -7.56
CA ARG A 102 4.84 -5.68 -6.56
C ARG A 102 3.70 -5.84 -5.57
N GLU A 103 2.70 -6.66 -5.89
CA GLU A 103 1.66 -7.09 -4.96
C GLU A 103 2.24 -7.87 -3.78
N PHE A 104 3.44 -8.45 -3.89
CA PHE A 104 4.02 -9.23 -2.80
C PHE A 104 4.89 -8.42 -1.83
N GLY A 105 4.65 -8.61 -0.53
CA GLY A 105 5.48 -8.12 0.55
C GLY A 105 6.96 -8.52 0.39
N ARG A 106 7.86 -7.65 0.85
CA ARG A 106 9.33 -7.75 0.68
C ARG A 106 10.09 -8.09 1.95
N GLY A 107 9.38 -8.32 3.05
CA GLY A 107 9.94 -8.81 4.30
C GLY A 107 10.49 -10.22 4.16
N LYS A 108 11.42 -10.60 5.04
CA LYS A 108 11.99 -11.94 5.13
C LYS A 108 10.94 -13.04 5.35
N LEU A 109 9.84 -12.71 6.02
CA LEU A 109 8.70 -13.59 6.31
C LEU A 109 7.58 -13.45 5.26
N GLY A 110 7.85 -12.75 4.16
CA GLY A 110 6.93 -12.58 3.03
C GLY A 110 5.96 -11.40 3.15
N GLY A 111 5.72 -10.89 4.36
CA GLY A 111 4.92 -9.68 4.61
C GLY A 111 5.66 -8.37 4.32
N GLN A 112 5.22 -7.25 4.90
CA GLN A 112 5.91 -5.97 4.73
C GLN A 112 7.17 -5.88 5.60
N ILE A 113 8.23 -5.25 5.06
CA ILE A 113 9.46 -4.97 5.81
C ILE A 113 9.18 -4.12 7.06
N MET A 114 8.18 -3.23 7.01
CA MET A 114 7.83 -2.38 8.14
C MET A 114 7.27 -3.19 9.31
N ASP A 115 6.45 -4.21 9.04
CA ASP A 115 5.85 -5.04 10.09
C ASP A 115 6.91 -5.88 10.81
N GLU A 116 8.01 -6.25 10.13
CA GLU A 116 9.15 -6.95 10.75
C GLU A 116 9.99 -6.05 11.66
N LYS A 117 9.89 -4.73 11.51
CA LYS A 117 10.62 -3.75 12.34
C LYS A 117 9.82 -3.30 13.56
N LYS A 118 8.48 -3.44 13.54
CA LYS A 118 7.60 -3.03 14.64
C LYS A 118 7.79 -3.91 15.85
N THR A 119 8.12 -3.34 17.00
CA THR A 119 8.24 -4.09 18.28
C THR A 119 6.96 -4.05 19.11
N ALA A 120 6.12 -3.04 18.91
CA ALA A 120 4.83 -2.91 19.59
C ALA A 120 3.82 -3.95 19.07
N PHE A 121 2.92 -4.37 19.96
CA PHE A 121 1.78 -5.21 19.60
C PHE A 121 0.79 -4.41 18.75
N ASP A 122 0.32 -4.99 17.65
CA ASP A 122 -0.63 -4.38 16.72
C ASP A 122 -1.60 -5.48 16.23
N GLU A 123 -2.78 -5.59 16.85
CA GLU A 123 -3.75 -6.67 16.61
C GLU A 123 -4.17 -6.75 15.14
N GLU A 124 -4.45 -5.60 14.53
CA GLU A 124 -4.82 -5.43 13.12
C GLU A 124 -3.67 -5.75 12.15
N ARG A 125 -2.48 -6.02 12.68
CA ARG A 125 -1.26 -6.44 11.97
C ARG A 125 -0.74 -7.81 12.43
N GLY A 126 -1.60 -8.63 13.03
CA GLY A 126 -1.25 -9.98 13.45
C GLY A 126 -0.47 -10.05 14.76
N GLY A 127 -0.50 -8.99 15.57
CA GLY A 127 0.06 -8.93 16.92
C GLY A 127 1.53 -8.54 16.95
N TYR A 128 2.34 -9.24 17.76
CA TYR A 128 3.79 -9.02 17.80
C TYR A 128 4.46 -9.53 16.53
N ASN A 129 5.53 -8.86 16.10
CA ASN A 129 6.33 -9.39 15.02
C ASN A 129 6.93 -10.76 15.42
N LYS A 130 7.08 -11.68 14.47
CA LYS A 130 7.57 -13.06 14.72
C LYS A 130 9.05 -13.14 15.10
N PHE A 131 9.79 -12.04 15.07
CA PHE A 131 11.20 -11.94 15.48
C PHE A 131 11.37 -11.44 16.92
N VAL A 132 10.33 -10.85 17.52
CA VAL A 132 10.33 -10.46 18.93
C VAL A 132 10.26 -11.74 19.75
N LYS A 133 11.35 -12.05 20.45
CA LYS A 133 11.33 -13.07 21.50
C LYS A 133 10.49 -12.52 22.66
N ILE A 134 9.35 -13.14 22.92
CA ILE A 134 8.61 -12.92 24.16
C ILE A 134 9.43 -13.63 25.25
N ASN A 135 10.06 -12.86 26.13
CA ASN A 135 10.66 -13.37 27.36
C ASN A 135 9.60 -13.45 28.45
#